data_AF-A0A1H5P6Q5-F1
#
_entry.id   AF-A0A1H5P6Q5-F1
#
_cell.length_a   1.000
_cell.length_b   1.000
_cell.length_c   1.000
_cell.angle_alpha   90.00
_cell.angle_beta   90.00
_cell.angle_gamma   90.00
#
_symmetry.space_group_name_H-M   'P 1'
#
loop_
_entity.id
_entity.type
_entity.pdbx_description
1 polymer ?
#
loop_
_entity_poly.entity_id
_entity_poly.type
_entity_poly.pdbx_seq_one_letter_code
_entity_poly.pdbx_strand_id
1 'polypeptide(L)'
;MSRHDCYTCGAPNAMQAFKGRSFNVSFKQLNRMVHSLAGHECTECAEIEFDAPSAERYARAGDELIEDAKRVMADEMKRIRRKLHFTQKSAVQLLSGAGTMRSAAMNGPKWNHPNPCLY
;
A
#
# COMPACT_ATOMS: atom_id res chain seq x y z
N MET A 1 -19.49 -32.48 3.56
CA MET A 1 -18.67 -31.35 3.05
C MET A 1 -19.60 -30.46 2.25
N SER A 2 -19.84 -29.21 2.66
CA SER A 2 -20.57 -28.26 1.80
C SER A 2 -19.66 -27.89 0.64
N ARG A 3 -20.08 -28.22 -0.57
CA ARG A 3 -19.53 -27.67 -1.81
C ARG A 3 -20.58 -26.73 -2.36
N HIS A 4 -20.15 -25.55 -2.78
CA HIS A 4 -20.99 -24.56 -3.44
C HIS A 4 -20.31 -24.09 -4.72
N ASP A 5 -21.07 -23.36 -5.53
CA ASP A 5 -20.60 -22.85 -6.81
C ASP A 5 -19.63 -21.68 -6.56
N CYS A 6 -18.60 -21.58 -7.39
CA CYS A 6 -17.64 -20.48 -7.28
C CYS A 6 -18.25 -19.18 -7.81
N TYR A 7 -18.27 -18.12 -7.00
CA TYR A 7 -18.78 -16.81 -7.43
C TYR A 7 -17.88 -16.08 -8.43
N THR A 8 -16.60 -16.43 -8.52
CA THR A 8 -15.63 -15.82 -9.46
C THR A 8 -15.70 -16.46 -10.85
N CYS A 9 -15.62 -17.79 -10.95
CA CYS A 9 -15.57 -18.47 -12.25
C CYS A 9 -16.87 -19.19 -12.65
N GLY A 10 -17.86 -19.27 -11.75
CA GLY A 10 -19.13 -19.95 -12.01
C GLY A 10 -19.06 -21.49 -11.98
N ALA A 11 -17.92 -22.08 -11.61
CA ALA A 11 -17.76 -23.52 -11.58
C ALA A 11 -18.68 -24.15 -10.52
N PRO A 12 -19.53 -25.13 -10.90
CA PRO A 12 -20.52 -25.69 -9.99
C PRO A 12 -19.88 -26.63 -8.98
N ASN A 13 -20.25 -26.51 -7.70
CA ASN A 13 -19.73 -27.34 -6.60
C ASN A 13 -18.18 -27.41 -6.51
N ALA A 14 -17.48 -26.40 -7.02
CA ALA A 14 -16.02 -26.37 -7.10
C ALA A 14 -15.35 -25.85 -5.81
N MET A 15 -16.12 -25.28 -4.87
CA MET A 15 -15.59 -24.72 -3.63
C MET A 15 -15.31 -25.82 -2.59
N GLN A 16 -14.03 -26.05 -2.27
CA GLN A 16 -13.60 -27.05 -1.30
C GLN A 16 -13.14 -26.39 0.00
N ALA A 17 -13.74 -26.80 1.12
CA ALA A 17 -13.36 -26.29 2.44
C ALA A 17 -11.92 -26.67 2.84
N PHE A 18 -11.19 -25.73 3.41
CA PHE A 18 -9.88 -25.92 4.04
C PHE A 18 -9.86 -25.34 5.46
N LYS A 19 -8.97 -25.84 6.31
CA LYS A 19 -8.74 -25.35 7.68
C LYS A 19 -7.26 -25.41 8.05
N GLY A 20 -6.81 -24.43 8.84
CA GLY A 20 -5.46 -24.40 9.39
C GLY A 20 -4.37 -24.04 8.38
N ARG A 21 -4.72 -23.51 7.20
CA ARG A 21 -3.74 -23.16 6.17
C ARG A 21 -3.09 -21.82 6.48
N SER A 22 -1.81 -21.70 6.14
CA SER A 22 -1.08 -20.44 6.24
C SER A 22 -1.00 -19.76 4.89
N PHE A 23 -1.16 -18.45 4.87
CA PHE A 23 -1.08 -17.63 3.67
C PHE A 23 -0.07 -16.51 3.84
N ASN A 24 0.60 -16.16 2.75
CA ASN A 24 1.52 -15.03 2.72
C ASN A 24 0.79 -13.80 2.20
N VAL A 25 0.67 -12.77 3.04
CA VAL A 25 0.19 -11.45 2.63
C VAL A 25 1.40 -10.62 2.21
N SER A 26 1.36 -10.03 1.02
CA SER A 26 2.47 -9.22 0.50
C SER A 26 2.02 -7.83 0.11
N PHE A 27 2.80 -6.83 0.47
CA PHE A 27 2.65 -5.45 0.01
C PHE A 27 4.02 -4.84 -0.28
N LYS A 28 4.25 -4.42 -1.53
CA LYS A 28 5.57 -4.00 -2.03
C LYS A 28 6.63 -5.08 -1.75
N GLN A 29 7.66 -4.76 -0.98
CA GLN A 29 8.76 -5.66 -0.60
C GLN A 29 8.54 -6.32 0.77
N LEU A 30 7.43 -5.99 1.45
CA LEU A 30 7.09 -6.52 2.76
C LEU A 30 6.16 -7.72 2.61
N ASN A 31 6.38 -8.72 3.45
CA ASN A 31 5.55 -9.92 3.52
C ASN A 31 5.25 -10.27 4.98
N ARG A 32 4.10 -10.90 5.20
CA ARG A 32 3.67 -11.40 6.49
C ARG A 32 2.92 -12.70 6.31
N MET A 33 3.38 -13.73 7.02
CA MET A 33 2.66 -15.00 7.07
C MET A 33 1.53 -14.92 8.08
N VAL A 34 0.32 -15.26 7.63
CA VAL A 34 -0.87 -15.36 8.47
C VAL A 34 -1.23 -16.83 8.60
N HIS A 35 -1.21 -17.32 9.83
CA HIS A 35 -1.41 -18.73 10.14
C HIS A 35 -2.87 -19.03 10.48
N SER A 36 -3.19 -20.33 10.45
CA SER A 36 -4.45 -20.86 10.96
C SER A 36 -5.68 -20.23 10.31
N LEU A 37 -5.67 -20.06 8.99
CA LEU A 37 -6.80 -19.57 8.21
C LEU A 37 -7.68 -20.73 7.74
N ALA A 38 -8.98 -20.45 7.64
CA ALA A 38 -9.99 -21.38 7.17
C ALA A 38 -10.90 -20.69 6.16
N GLY A 39 -11.48 -21.48 5.27
CA GLY A 39 -12.26 -20.98 4.16
C GLY A 39 -12.56 -22.06 3.13
N HIS A 40 -12.85 -21.62 1.91
CA HIS A 40 -13.06 -22.48 0.76
C HIS A 40 -12.13 -22.06 -0.37
N GLU A 41 -11.68 -23.02 -1.16
CA GLU A 41 -10.87 -22.77 -2.36
C GLU A 41 -11.53 -23.42 -3.56
N CYS A 42 -11.61 -22.68 -4.66
CA CYS A 42 -12.09 -23.22 -5.93
C CYS A 42 -11.04 -24.12 -6.56
N THR A 43 -11.42 -25.37 -6.90
CA THR A 43 -10.50 -26.30 -7.57
C THR A 43 -10.19 -25.93 -9.03
N GLU A 44 -10.98 -25.04 -9.64
CA GLU A 44 -10.83 -24.65 -11.05
C GLU A 44 -10.00 -23.36 -11.22
N CYS A 45 -10.31 -22.31 -10.46
CA CYS A 45 -9.68 -21.00 -10.61
C CYS A 45 -8.82 -20.56 -9.42
N ALA A 46 -8.69 -21.40 -8.38
CA ALA A 46 -7.94 -21.12 -7.15
C ALA A 46 -8.43 -19.89 -6.35
N GLU A 47 -9.66 -19.44 -6.59
CA GLU A 47 -10.29 -18.40 -5.76
C GLU A 47 -10.42 -18.88 -4.32
N ILE A 48 -10.17 -17.99 -3.35
CA ILE A 48 -10.23 -18.31 -1.93
C ILE A 48 -11.24 -17.42 -1.21
N GLU A 49 -12.22 -18.05 -0.58
CA GLU A 49 -13.23 -17.41 0.26
C GLU A 49 -12.93 -17.74 1.73
N PHE A 50 -12.39 -16.79 2.48
CA PHE A 50 -12.13 -16.96 3.90
C PHE A 50 -13.40 -16.94 4.75
N ASP A 51 -13.40 -17.70 5.85
CA ASP A 51 -14.42 -17.48 6.90
C ASP A 51 -14.23 -16.11 7.55
N ALA A 52 -15.29 -15.56 8.17
CA ALA A 52 -15.26 -14.19 8.69
C ALA A 52 -14.08 -13.92 9.65
N PRO A 53 -13.76 -14.78 10.63
CA PRO A 53 -12.59 -14.58 11.49
C PRO A 53 -11.26 -14.61 10.74
N SER A 54 -11.10 -15.50 9.75
CA SER A 54 -9.88 -15.60 8.94
C SER A 54 -9.74 -14.41 8.01
N ALA A 55 -10.84 -13.93 7.41
CA ALA A 55 -10.89 -12.74 6.58
C ALA A 55 -10.42 -11.51 7.35
N GLU A 56 -10.89 -11.33 8.59
CA GLU A 56 -10.47 -10.21 9.46
C GLU A 56 -8.97 -10.28 9.78
N ARG A 57 -8.44 -11.47 10.13
CA ARG A 57 -7.00 -11.63 10.39
C ARG A 57 -6.15 -11.35 9.15
N TYR A 58 -6.60 -11.81 7.98
CA TYR A 58 -5.92 -11.59 6.71
C TYR A 58 -5.91 -10.10 6.35
N ALA A 59 -7.05 -9.42 6.47
CA ALA A 59 -7.19 -7.99 6.21
C ALA A 59 -6.30 -7.16 7.14
N ARG A 60 -6.35 -7.43 8.46
CA ARG A 60 -5.51 -6.74 9.44
C ARG A 60 -4.02 -6.88 9.15
N ALA A 61 -3.56 -8.07 8.75
CA ALA A 61 -2.16 -8.27 8.37
C ALA A 61 -1.77 -7.41 7.15
N GLY A 62 -2.69 -7.19 6.20
CA GLY A 62 -2.51 -6.28 5.08
C GLY A 62 -2.40 -4.81 5.52
N ASP A 63 -3.29 -4.36 6.41
CA ASP A 63 -3.28 -2.99 6.94
C ASP A 63 -1.97 -2.69 7.69
N GLU A 64 -1.54 -3.63 8.54
CA GLU A 64 -0.28 -3.49 9.26
C GLU A 64 0.93 -3.43 8.30
N LEU A 65 0.93 -4.19 7.19
CA LEU A 65 1.99 -4.12 6.17
C LEU A 65 2.02 -2.74 5.48
N ILE A 66 0.86 -2.11 5.27
CA ILE A 66 0.79 -0.75 4.70
C ILE A 66 1.40 0.25 5.68
N GLU A 67 1.08 0.15 6.97
CA GLU A 67 1.64 1.01 8.00
C GLU A 67 3.16 0.81 8.16
N ASP A 68 3.64 -0.43 8.08
CA ASP A 68 5.07 -0.74 8.09
C ASP A 68 5.77 -0.09 6.89
N ALA A 69 5.19 -0.19 5.69
CA ALA A 69 5.73 0.43 4.48
C ALA A 69 5.82 1.96 4.61
N LYS A 70 4.80 2.60 5.20
CA LYS A 70 4.80 4.05 5.46
C LYS A 70 5.95 4.44 6.40
N ARG A 71 6.18 3.67 7.47
CA ARG A 71 7.27 3.94 8.43
C ARG A 71 8.64 3.82 7.78
N VAL A 72 8.87 2.74 7.02
CA VAL A 72 10.13 2.55 6.27
C VAL A 72 10.39 3.72 5.33
N MET A 73 9.38 4.16 4.56
CA MET A 73 9.53 5.30 3.66
C MET A 73 9.82 6.61 4.42
N ALA A 74 9.13 6.86 5.52
CA ALA A 74 9.35 8.06 6.33
C ALA A 74 10.78 8.11 6.91
N ASP A 75 11.31 6.98 7.38
CA ASP A 75 12.65 6.92 7.95
C ASP A 75 13.74 7.07 6.89
N GLU A 76 13.54 6.52 5.69
CA GLU A 76 14.43 6.77 4.55
C GLU A 76 14.42 8.25 4.13
N MET A 77 13.25 8.90 4.07
CA MET A 77 13.18 10.33 3.79
C MET A 77 13.93 11.17 4.83
N LYS A 78 13.78 10.85 6.13
CA LYS A 78 14.54 11.52 7.21
C LYS A 78 16.04 11.29 7.05
N ARG A 79 16.46 10.07 6.73
CA ARG A 79 17.87 9.71 6.52
C ARG A 79 18.47 10.48 5.34
N ILE A 80 17.79 10.52 4.20
CA ILE A 80 18.22 11.25 3.00
C ILE A 80 18.34 12.75 3.29
N ARG A 81 17.33 13.35 3.94
CA ARG A 81 17.35 14.77 4.32
C ARG A 81 18.57 15.12 5.20
N ARG A 82 18.88 14.28 6.20
CA ARG A 82 20.05 14.45 7.06
C ARG A 82 21.36 14.33 6.27
N LYS A 83 21.49 13.29 5.43
CA LYS A 83 22.72 13.02 4.66
C LYS A 83 23.03 14.08 3.62
N LEU A 84 22.02 14.58 2.92
CA LEU A 84 22.19 15.60 1.90
C LEU A 84 22.34 17.00 2.50
N HIS A 85 22.28 17.15 3.84
CA HIS A 85 22.16 18.45 4.53
C HIS A 85 21.05 19.33 3.92
N PHE A 86 20.00 18.69 3.41
CA PHE A 86 18.94 19.37 2.68
C PHE A 86 17.99 20.02 3.69
N THR A 87 18.05 21.34 3.79
CA THR A 87 17.01 22.11 4.47
C THR A 87 15.74 22.05 3.61
N GLN A 88 14.55 22.19 4.20
CA GLN A 88 13.29 22.24 3.43
C GLN A 88 13.36 23.33 2.33
N LYS A 89 14.09 24.42 2.62
CA LYS A 89 14.38 25.50 1.68
C LYS A 89 15.20 25.03 0.47
N SER A 90 16.28 24.27 0.66
CA SER A 90 17.08 23.75 -0.45
C SER A 90 16.38 22.60 -1.20
N ALA A 91 15.54 21.81 -0.51
CA ALA A 91 14.68 20.78 -1.09
C ALA A 91 13.71 21.37 -2.11
N VAL A 92 12.95 22.39 -1.71
CA VAL A 92 12.03 23.11 -2.60
C VAL A 92 12.82 23.79 -3.72
N GLN A 93 13.95 24.42 -3.43
CA GLN A 93 14.73 25.11 -4.46
C GLN A 93 15.26 24.16 -5.56
N LEU A 94 15.66 22.94 -5.20
CA LEU A 94 16.20 21.95 -6.15
C LEU A 94 15.14 21.05 -6.80
N LEU A 95 14.10 20.64 -6.05
CA LEU A 95 13.08 19.70 -6.52
C LEU A 95 11.85 20.40 -7.12
N SER A 96 11.59 21.68 -6.78
CA SER A 96 10.48 22.47 -7.34
C SER A 96 10.87 23.21 -8.63
N GLY A 97 12.07 22.98 -9.18
CA GLY A 97 12.53 23.60 -10.42
C GLY A 97 13.01 25.05 -10.27
N ALA A 98 13.30 25.52 -9.05
CA ALA A 98 13.64 26.92 -8.79
C ALA A 98 15.17 27.14 -8.63
N GLY A 99 15.92 26.93 -9.70
CA GLY A 99 17.29 27.45 -9.86
C GLY A 99 17.91 26.97 -11.18
N THR A 100 18.31 27.78 -12.16
CA THR A 100 18.51 29.23 -12.23
C THR A 100 18.55 29.65 -13.71
N MET A 101 17.79 30.65 -14.16
CA MET A 101 18.21 31.50 -15.29
C MET A 101 18.20 32.96 -14.83
N ARG A 102 19.33 33.62 -15.03
CA ARG A 102 19.59 35.03 -14.71
C ARG A 102 19.05 35.91 -15.83
N SER A 103 18.29 36.95 -15.43
CA SER A 103 17.87 38.16 -16.17
C SER A 103 17.25 38.02 -17.57
N ALA A 104 15.92 38.16 -17.65
CA ALA A 104 15.23 39.11 -18.55
C ALA A 104 13.75 39.22 -18.13
N ALA A 105 13.25 40.45 -18.08
CA ALA A 105 11.89 40.81 -17.70
C ALA A 105 10.83 40.24 -18.68
N MET A 106 9.64 39.91 -18.16
CA MET A 106 8.35 40.56 -18.50
C MET A 106 7.14 39.68 -18.08
N ASN A 107 6.32 40.25 -17.19
CA ASN A 107 4.86 40.09 -17.01
C ASN A 107 4.21 38.71 -17.20
N GLY A 108 3.81 38.07 -16.08
CA GLY A 108 2.88 36.93 -16.04
C GLY A 108 2.31 36.73 -14.62
N PRO A 109 1.07 36.23 -14.46
CA PRO A 109 0.16 36.67 -13.40
C PRO A 109 0.49 36.08 -12.02
N LYS A 110 0.24 36.89 -10.98
CA LYS A 110 0.34 36.51 -9.58
C LYS A 110 -0.73 35.46 -9.25
N TRP A 111 -0.31 34.21 -9.09
CA TRP A 111 -1.14 33.17 -8.48
C TRP A 111 -1.10 33.33 -6.97
N ASN A 112 -2.15 33.94 -6.42
CA ASN A 112 -2.36 34.08 -4.99
C ASN A 112 -3.14 32.85 -4.50
N HIS A 113 -2.44 31.85 -3.97
CA HIS A 113 -3.09 30.76 -3.23
C HIS A 113 -2.60 30.77 -1.77
N PRO A 114 -3.52 30.87 -0.78
CA PRO A 114 -3.15 30.69 0.61
C PRO A 114 -2.80 29.23 0.87
N ASN A 115 -1.68 29.04 1.56
CA ASN A 115 -1.03 27.77 1.89
C ASN A 115 -1.92 26.91 2.83
N PRO A 116 -2.46 25.75 2.43
CA PRO A 116 -3.35 24.96 3.27
C PRO A 116 -2.64 23.78 3.90
N CYS A 117 -1.48 24.01 4.54
CA CYS A 117 -0.76 22.96 5.27
C CYS A 117 -0.11 23.55 6.54
N LEU A 118 -0.96 23.94 7.49
CA LEU A 118 -0.61 24.03 8.91
C LEU A 118 -1.73 23.36 9.70
N TYR A 119 -1.55 22.08 9.99
CA TYR A 119 -1.93 21.41 11.23
C TYR A 119 -0.98 20.23 11.45
#